data_AF-A0A820I6U3-F1
#
_entry.id   AF-A0A820I6U3-F1
#
_cell.length_a   1.000
_cell.length_b   1.000
_cell.length_c   1.000
_cell.angle_alpha   90.00
_cell.angle_beta   90.00
_cell.angle_gamma   90.00
#
_symmetry.space_group_name_H-M   'P 1'
#
loop_
_entity.id
_entity.type
_entity.pdbx_description
1 polymer ?
#
loop_
_entity_poly.entity_id
_entity_poly.type
_entity_poly.pdbx_seq_one_letter_code
_entity_poly.pdbx_strand_id
1 'polypeptide(L)'
;MAKGFYQALFLTRCGPTLNVNLTFTCFYMPLNFVDFACKYLRKDITTNFTEYEAKVFKKLIRDLLIETEHTGRTIRYKFRGFGRPANQLMFARGRVVEESADTLEQISVAEYFEQQYNRKLTYPHLPCIDATNGISKRANWLPMELVKLVEWQRSLKPLDATQRARVSNKSIIKPWERYNQIMSIMQARDFETDIHLKDLNIRVHKNEMLEIKARLLASPNIQYRHRQDQGEAIEHVNVGKWRISNRFYTTPDINNWGIIYFGYTPDQQVDGILKQFVSQLPGLLKRKGIIPRTKLTLTIKAARKEDIENALTEASRKRWQLAIVILNTNSDQVYDYVKQLGNQQLGLRTQCIDLEALRNNINQLNMYVDNLSQKINGKLGGINSVVNIKLALSRSSREDIFMFFGADVTHSTCSTDRPSIAAVVGSRDPTNTLYAARLCEQYPKKGRCSVEIIKELDRMVADLLEVFARTCGGRLPNKIVFYRDGVDEGQYQKVLDNEVNKIKNACRLVYGDRPLPKLTFIVVKKRHNTRFFLYDGKQTMNVQAGTVIDQNITHPSQFDFYLCSQAAM
;
A
#
# COMPACT_ATOMS: atom_id res chain seq x y z
N MET A 1 -2.28 17.23 7.89
CA MET A 1 -1.99 16.91 6.47
C MET A 1 -1.76 18.24 5.78
N ALA A 2 -0.64 18.40 5.09
CA ALA A 2 -0.35 19.58 4.30
C ALA A 2 -0.41 19.23 2.81
N LYS A 3 -0.73 20.24 2.02
CA LYS A 3 -0.74 20.19 0.56
C LYS A 3 0.49 20.92 0.05
N GLY A 4 1.17 20.32 -0.92
CA GLY A 4 2.28 20.94 -1.65
C GLY A 4 2.21 20.52 -3.12
N PHE A 5 3.33 20.63 -3.82
CA PHE A 5 3.42 20.21 -5.22
C PHE A 5 4.76 19.53 -5.52
N TYR A 6 4.72 18.67 -6.52
CA TYR A 6 5.85 18.05 -7.18
C TYR A 6 6.21 18.89 -8.41
N GLN A 7 7.50 19.01 -8.69
CA GLN A 7 8.03 19.63 -9.90
C GLN A 7 9.23 18.82 -10.38
N ALA A 8 9.26 18.45 -11.66
CA ALA A 8 10.42 17.85 -12.30
C ALA A 8 10.45 18.15 -13.80
N LEU A 9 11.65 18.23 -14.36
CA LEU A 9 11.88 18.41 -15.80
C LEU A 9 12.15 17.04 -16.44
N PHE A 10 11.48 16.75 -17.55
CA PHE A 10 11.64 15.53 -18.33
C PHE A 10 12.06 15.86 -19.76
N LEU A 11 12.92 15.03 -20.35
CA LEU A 11 13.20 15.09 -21.78
C LEU A 11 12.19 14.18 -22.51
N THR A 12 11.44 14.77 -23.43
CA THR A 12 10.37 14.07 -24.16
C THR A 12 10.51 14.27 -25.67
N ARG A 13 9.69 13.59 -26.47
CA ARG A 13 9.69 13.75 -27.94
C ARG A 13 9.33 15.16 -28.41
N CYS A 14 8.59 15.94 -27.61
CA CYS A 14 8.33 17.36 -27.89
C CYS A 14 9.37 18.32 -27.27
N GLY A 15 10.46 17.80 -26.69
CA GLY A 15 11.50 18.58 -26.03
C GLY A 15 11.44 18.52 -24.51
N PRO A 16 12.16 19.41 -23.80
CA PRO A 16 12.10 19.51 -22.34
C PRO A 16 10.71 19.90 -21.86
N THR A 17 10.12 19.13 -20.95
CA THR A 17 8.78 19.37 -20.39
C THR A 17 8.82 19.45 -18.88
N LEU A 18 8.17 20.48 -18.32
CA LEU A 18 8.05 20.67 -16.88
C LEU A 18 6.77 19.98 -16.38
N ASN A 19 6.93 18.95 -15.57
CA ASN A 19 5.83 18.22 -14.96
C ASN A 19 5.55 18.75 -13.55
N VAL A 20 4.34 19.26 -13.34
CA VAL A 20 3.88 19.77 -12.04
C VAL A 20 2.61 19.03 -11.62
N ASN A 21 2.58 18.59 -10.36
CA ASN A 21 1.43 17.85 -9.82
C ASN A 21 1.24 18.15 -8.32
N LEU A 22 0.02 17.99 -7.82
CA LEU A 22 -0.27 18.13 -6.40
C LEU A 22 0.28 16.97 -5.58
N THR A 23 0.75 17.28 -4.38
CA THR A 23 1.23 16.30 -3.41
C THR A 23 0.63 16.56 -2.04
N PHE A 24 0.47 15.48 -1.26
CA PHE A 24 -0.06 15.53 0.10
C PHE A 24 0.89 14.76 1.01
N THR A 25 1.18 15.32 2.17
CA THR A 25 1.93 14.60 3.20
C THR A 25 1.51 15.01 4.60
N CYS A 26 1.90 14.20 5.59
CA CYS A 26 1.54 14.42 6.97
C CYS A 26 2.69 15.08 7.72
N PHE A 27 2.35 16.08 8.53
CA PHE A 27 3.24 16.79 9.42
C PHE A 27 2.71 16.68 10.84
N TYR A 28 3.60 16.70 11.82
CA TYR A 28 3.23 16.82 13.22
C TYR A 28 2.59 18.19 13.47
N MET A 29 1.54 18.22 14.30
CA MET A 29 0.93 19.48 14.68
C MET A 29 1.86 20.21 15.66
N PRO A 30 2.06 21.52 15.50
CA PRO A 30 2.94 22.31 16.37
C PRO A 30 2.22 22.64 17.69
N LEU A 31 1.88 21.61 18.45
CA LEU A 31 1.19 21.73 19.74
C LEU A 31 2.21 21.91 20.87
N ASN A 32 1.72 22.43 22.00
CA ASN A 32 2.41 22.27 23.28
C ASN A 32 2.69 20.79 23.54
N PHE A 33 3.80 20.48 24.19
CA PHE A 33 4.24 19.11 24.43
C PHE A 33 3.22 18.31 25.24
N VAL A 34 2.56 18.94 26.22
CA VAL A 34 1.51 18.31 27.03
C VAL A 34 0.30 17.96 26.16
N ASP A 35 -0.22 18.93 25.39
CA ASP A 35 -1.35 18.69 24.46
C ASP A 35 -1.03 17.63 23.42
N PHE A 36 0.20 17.66 22.90
CA PHE A 36 0.69 16.67 21.94
C PHE A 36 0.70 15.27 22.56
N ALA A 37 1.18 15.14 23.80
CA ALA A 37 1.16 13.88 24.55
C ALA A 37 -0.28 13.41 24.81
N CYS A 38 -1.16 14.28 25.28
CA CYS A 38 -2.57 13.96 25.52
C CYS A 38 -3.25 13.43 24.26
N LYS A 39 -3.05 14.11 23.13
CA LYS A 39 -3.65 13.75 21.85
C LYS A 39 -3.10 12.45 21.29
N TYR A 40 -1.80 12.20 21.45
CA TYR A 40 -1.17 10.97 20.95
C TYR A 40 -1.55 9.75 21.79
N LEU A 41 -1.52 9.88 23.12
CA LEU A 41 -1.87 8.81 24.07
C LEU A 41 -3.38 8.61 24.20
N ARG A 42 -4.19 9.56 23.69
CA ARG A 42 -5.65 9.59 23.82
C ARG A 42 -6.11 9.53 25.28
N LYS A 43 -5.35 10.19 26.15
CA LYS A 43 -5.57 10.25 27.59
C LYS A 43 -5.12 11.61 28.08
N ASP A 44 -5.83 12.18 29.03
CA ASP A 44 -5.36 13.36 29.74
C ASP A 44 -4.20 13.00 30.68
N ILE A 45 -3.00 13.48 30.35
CA ILE A 45 -1.79 13.25 31.14
C ILE A 45 -1.55 14.31 32.21
N THR A 46 -2.37 15.38 32.26
CA THR A 46 -2.19 16.47 33.22
C THR A 46 -2.39 16.02 34.66
N THR A 47 -3.16 14.95 34.89
CA THR A 47 -3.38 14.35 36.22
C THR A 47 -2.32 13.30 36.55
N ASN A 48 -1.99 12.42 35.61
CA ASN A 48 -1.03 11.34 35.83
C ASN A 48 -0.37 10.92 34.52
N PHE A 49 0.97 11.00 34.50
CA PHE A 49 1.80 10.55 33.40
C PHE A 49 2.76 9.44 33.87
N THR A 50 2.42 8.20 33.50
CA THR A 50 3.10 7.00 33.98
C THR A 50 4.40 6.71 33.22
N GLU A 51 5.29 5.90 33.81
CA GLU A 51 6.51 5.46 33.11
C GLU A 51 6.24 4.69 31.81
N TYR A 52 5.16 3.91 31.78
CA TYR A 52 4.76 3.18 30.58
C TYR A 52 4.40 4.13 29.45
N GLU A 53 3.59 5.15 29.75
CA GLU A 53 3.22 6.21 28.80
C GLU A 53 4.43 7.01 28.33
N ALA A 54 5.35 7.35 29.26
CA ALA A 54 6.61 7.99 28.93
C ALA A 54 7.46 7.13 27.97
N LYS A 55 7.54 5.81 28.20
CA LYS A 55 8.25 4.88 27.28
C LYS A 55 7.60 4.82 25.91
N VAL A 56 6.27 4.77 25.82
CA VAL A 56 5.53 4.76 24.56
C VAL A 56 5.72 6.07 23.80
N PHE A 57 5.57 7.20 24.49
CA PHE A 57 5.67 8.53 23.89
C PHE A 57 7.11 8.89 23.50
N LYS A 58 8.11 8.45 24.29
CA LYS A 58 9.54 8.58 23.96
C LYS A 58 9.89 8.02 22.58
N LYS A 59 9.29 6.87 22.20
CA LYS A 59 9.49 6.28 20.87
C LYS A 59 9.00 7.17 19.75
N LEU A 60 7.98 8.01 20.00
CA LEU A 60 7.46 8.97 19.02
C LEU A 60 8.37 10.19 18.86
N ILE A 61 8.73 10.81 19.98
CA ILE A 61 9.32 12.15 20.02
C ILE A 61 10.85 12.16 19.81
N ARG A 62 11.53 11.02 19.97
CA ARG A 62 13.01 10.92 19.89
C ARG A 62 13.61 11.55 18.62
N ASP A 63 12.91 11.46 17.49
CA ASP A 63 13.39 11.96 16.20
C ASP A 63 12.84 13.34 15.85
N LEU A 64 12.13 13.98 16.79
CA LEU A 64 11.51 15.29 16.61
C LEU A 64 12.29 16.37 17.34
N LEU A 65 12.30 17.53 16.72
CA LEU A 65 12.78 18.77 17.30
C LEU A 65 11.67 19.41 18.13
N ILE A 66 12.08 19.98 19.25
CA ILE A 66 11.23 20.73 20.17
C ILE A 66 11.80 22.14 20.32
N GLU A 67 10.97 23.08 20.71
CA GLU A 67 11.38 24.47 20.91
C GLU A 67 10.76 25.08 22.16
N THR A 68 11.40 26.15 22.64
CA THR A 68 10.92 26.96 23.77
C THR A 68 11.10 28.44 23.46
N GLU A 69 10.28 29.27 24.09
CA GLU A 69 10.28 30.73 23.88
C GLU A 69 10.41 31.53 25.19
N HIS A 70 10.64 30.86 26.32
CA HIS A 70 10.69 31.48 27.65
C HIS A 70 11.80 32.53 27.81
N THR A 71 12.84 32.51 26.97
CA THR A 71 13.95 33.48 26.97
C THR A 71 13.70 34.70 26.06
N GLY A 72 12.50 34.83 25.47
CA GLY A 72 12.18 35.86 24.47
C GLY A 72 12.75 35.57 23.07
N ARG A 73 13.41 34.43 22.88
CA ARG A 73 13.85 33.92 21.58
C ARG A 73 13.44 32.45 21.43
N THR A 74 13.12 32.04 20.22
CA THR A 74 12.85 30.63 19.92
C THR A 74 14.15 29.84 19.89
N ILE A 75 14.33 28.93 20.84
CA ILE A 75 15.49 28.03 20.90
C ILE A 75 15.03 26.62 20.59
N ARG A 76 15.71 25.95 19.65
CA ARG A 76 15.41 24.58 19.23
C ARG A 76 16.33 23.57 19.92
N TYR A 77 15.74 22.43 20.30
CA TYR A 77 16.42 21.34 20.98
C TYR A 77 16.07 19.98 20.37
N LYS A 78 16.96 19.01 20.57
CA LYS A 78 16.70 17.58 20.38
C LYS A 78 16.28 16.95 21.71
N PHE A 79 15.24 16.12 21.66
CA PHE A 79 14.77 15.36 22.81
C PHE A 79 15.73 14.19 23.14
N ARG A 80 16.10 14.01 24.41
CA ARG A 80 16.90 12.87 24.89
C ARG A 80 16.10 11.93 25.80
N GLY A 81 15.27 12.48 26.69
CA GLY A 81 14.56 11.68 27.67
C GLY A 81 13.62 12.48 28.57
N PHE A 82 13.04 11.76 29.53
CA PHE A 82 12.26 12.32 30.61
C PHE A 82 13.09 12.26 31.90
N GLY A 83 13.07 13.34 32.67
CA GLY A 83 13.66 13.45 34.00
C GLY A 83 12.63 13.28 35.11
N ARG A 84 12.99 13.75 36.31
CA ARG A 84 12.08 13.85 37.46
C ARG A 84 11.05 14.99 37.28
N PRO A 85 9.95 14.99 38.06
CA PRO A 85 9.00 16.09 38.13
C PRO A 85 9.66 17.46 38.30
N ALA A 86 9.11 18.52 37.70
CA ALA A 86 9.71 19.86 37.73
C ALA A 86 9.83 20.45 39.15
N ASN A 87 8.93 20.10 40.06
CA ASN A 87 9.02 20.45 41.49
C ASN A 87 10.00 19.61 42.31
N GLN A 88 10.56 18.53 41.74
CA GLN A 88 11.48 17.63 42.44
C GLN A 88 12.88 17.59 41.80
N LEU A 89 13.00 18.03 40.55
CA LEU A 89 14.27 18.04 39.82
C LEU A 89 15.07 19.26 40.25
N MET A 90 16.06 19.03 41.11
CA MET A 90 17.00 20.05 41.58
C MET A 90 18.20 20.18 40.63
N PHE A 91 18.72 21.39 40.48
CA PHE A 91 20.00 21.64 39.82
C PHE A 91 20.74 22.81 40.46
N ALA A 92 22.06 22.82 40.29
CA ALA A 92 22.92 23.89 40.79
C ALA A 92 22.75 25.17 39.95
N ARG A 93 22.37 26.27 40.58
CA ARG A 93 22.24 27.59 39.94
C ARG A 93 23.58 28.32 39.94
N GLY A 94 24.25 28.41 38.79
CA GLY A 94 25.50 29.18 38.62
C GLY A 94 26.44 28.62 37.54
N ARG A 95 27.45 29.40 37.12
CA ARG A 95 28.57 28.86 36.33
C ARG A 95 29.53 28.18 37.30
N VAL A 96 29.87 26.91 37.04
CA VAL A 96 31.00 26.25 37.70
C VAL A 96 32.27 26.95 37.22
N VAL A 97 32.73 27.94 37.97
CA VAL A 97 34.04 28.58 37.82
C VAL A 97 34.83 28.17 39.04
N GLU A 98 35.66 27.15 38.90
CA GLU A 98 36.74 26.70 39.80
C GLU A 98 36.46 26.46 41.31
N GLU A 99 35.29 26.80 41.83
CA GLU A 99 34.87 26.48 43.20
C GLU A 99 34.14 25.13 43.24
N SER A 100 34.47 24.37 44.28
CA SER A 100 33.84 23.10 44.65
C SER A 100 32.32 23.18 44.54
N ALA A 101 31.71 22.21 43.84
CA ALA A 101 30.28 22.17 43.52
C ALA A 101 29.33 22.22 44.74
N ASP A 102 29.86 22.09 45.96
CA ASP A 102 29.13 22.02 47.22
C ASP A 102 28.64 23.38 47.76
N THR A 103 29.05 24.52 47.20
CA THR A 103 28.56 25.86 47.60
C THR A 103 27.47 26.43 46.67
N LEU A 104 27.08 25.71 45.61
CA LEU A 104 26.09 26.20 44.65
C LEU A 104 24.65 25.98 45.16
N GLU A 105 23.85 27.05 45.16
CA GLU A 105 22.43 27.02 45.49
C GLU A 105 21.70 25.98 44.63
N GLN A 106 21.09 24.98 45.29
CA GLN A 106 20.22 24.01 44.63
C GLN A 106 18.81 24.59 44.55
N ILE A 107 18.29 24.67 43.33
CA ILE A 107 16.93 25.15 43.06
C ILE A 107 16.19 24.13 42.22
N SER A 108 14.89 23.97 42.45
CA SER A 108 14.08 23.12 41.58
C SER A 108 13.87 23.79 40.21
N VAL A 109 13.60 23.00 39.18
CA VAL A 109 13.23 23.56 37.87
C VAL A 109 11.99 24.45 37.98
N ALA A 110 10.98 24.05 38.76
CA ALA A 110 9.77 24.85 38.96
C ALA A 110 10.06 26.22 39.57
N GLU A 111 10.81 26.27 40.67
CA GLU A 111 11.17 27.53 41.35
C GLU A 111 12.07 28.40 40.47
N TYR A 112 13.01 27.81 39.73
CA TYR A 112 13.87 28.56 38.81
C TYR A 112 13.06 29.29 37.74
N PHE A 113 12.08 28.63 37.14
CA PHE A 113 11.23 29.26 36.12
C PHE A 113 10.32 30.34 36.70
N GLU A 114 9.85 30.18 37.93
CA GLU A 114 9.07 31.20 38.64
C GLU A 114 9.95 32.42 38.98
N GLN A 115 11.15 32.23 39.52
CA GLN A 115 12.04 33.33 39.93
C GLN A 115 12.70 34.05 38.74
N GLN A 116 13.24 33.31 37.76
CA GLN A 116 14.05 33.89 36.68
C GLN A 116 13.21 34.43 35.53
N TYR A 117 12.11 33.76 35.20
CA TYR A 117 11.28 34.08 34.04
C TYR A 117 9.87 34.55 34.40
N ASN A 118 9.53 34.64 35.70
CA ASN A 118 8.19 34.96 36.19
C ASN A 118 7.12 34.03 35.58
N ARG A 119 7.43 32.72 35.50
CA ARG A 119 6.56 31.68 34.94
C ARG A 119 6.22 30.63 35.99
N LYS A 120 5.06 30.78 36.62
CA LYS A 120 4.52 29.76 37.53
C LYS A 120 3.97 28.58 36.73
N LEU A 121 4.46 27.38 37.03
CA LEU A 121 4.06 26.18 36.30
C LEU A 121 2.67 25.69 36.73
N THR A 122 1.85 25.26 35.77
CA THR A 122 0.51 24.71 36.05
C THR A 122 0.58 23.23 36.43
N TYR A 123 1.50 22.49 35.82
CA TYR A 123 1.68 21.05 36.01
C TYR A 123 3.09 20.70 36.52
N PRO A 124 3.51 21.20 37.71
CA PRO A 124 4.88 21.03 38.20
C PRO A 124 5.22 19.57 38.57
N HIS A 125 4.22 18.71 38.75
CA HIS A 125 4.38 17.27 38.99
C HIS A 125 4.71 16.47 37.71
N LEU A 126 4.55 17.06 36.52
CA LEU A 126 4.95 16.41 35.27
C LEU A 126 6.48 16.39 35.13
N PRO A 127 7.06 15.34 34.51
CA PRO A 127 8.49 15.21 34.37
C PRO A 127 9.08 16.31 33.49
N CYS A 128 10.30 16.74 33.81
CA CYS A 128 11.07 17.59 32.90
C CYS A 128 11.52 16.80 31.66
N ILE A 129 11.74 17.52 30.57
CA ILE A 129 12.34 17.01 29.34
C ILE A 129 13.85 17.23 29.43
N ASP A 130 14.63 16.17 29.22
CA ASP A 130 16.06 16.26 28.93
C ASP A 130 16.22 16.65 27.46
N ALA A 131 16.68 17.88 27.24
CA ALA A 131 16.85 18.47 25.93
C ALA A 131 18.31 18.89 25.69
N THR A 132 18.74 18.86 24.42
CA THR A 132 20.07 19.34 24.03
C THR A 132 20.00 20.25 22.80
N ASN A 133 20.77 21.33 22.83
CA ASN A 133 21.00 22.21 21.69
C ASN A 133 22.22 21.79 20.85
N GLY A 134 22.87 20.65 21.16
CA GLY A 134 24.03 20.13 20.44
C GLY A 134 25.37 20.80 20.78
N ILE A 135 25.37 21.91 21.52
CA ILE A 135 26.58 22.66 21.90
C ILE A 135 27.21 22.06 23.15
N SER A 136 26.40 21.63 24.12
CA SER A 136 26.86 21.03 25.37
C SER A 136 26.36 19.60 25.54
N LYS A 137 27.21 18.76 26.16
CA LYS A 137 26.80 17.43 26.63
C LYS A 137 25.86 17.51 27.84
N ARG A 138 25.83 18.64 28.57
CA ARG A 138 24.96 18.84 29.74
C ARG A 138 23.47 18.83 29.33
N ALA A 139 22.64 18.24 30.19
CA ALA A 139 21.19 18.21 30.02
C ALA A 139 20.61 19.62 30.21
N ASN A 140 19.66 20.00 29.36
CA ASN A 140 18.80 21.16 29.61
C ASN A 140 17.45 20.61 30.07
N TRP A 141 17.12 20.84 31.34
CA TRP A 141 15.85 20.40 31.92
C TRP A 141 14.77 21.42 31.63
N LEU A 142 13.80 21.04 30.81
CA LEU A 142 12.72 21.92 30.38
C LEU A 142 11.38 21.38 30.90
N PRO A 143 10.54 22.19 31.59
CA PRO A 143 9.19 21.79 31.94
C PRO A 143 8.38 21.42 30.69
N MET A 144 7.64 20.31 30.72
CA MET A 144 6.85 19.85 29.57
C MET A 144 5.90 20.94 29.04
N GLU A 145 5.26 21.69 29.93
CA GLU A 145 4.30 22.74 29.56
C GLU A 145 4.92 23.97 28.89
N LEU A 146 6.25 24.13 28.93
CA LEU A 146 6.95 25.25 28.29
C LEU A 146 7.60 24.86 26.96
N VAL A 147 7.36 23.61 26.52
CA VAL A 147 7.95 23.05 25.30
C VAL A 147 6.87 22.91 24.22
N LYS A 148 7.22 23.25 22.98
CA LYS A 148 6.38 23.10 21.80
C LYS A 148 7.09 22.20 20.77
N LEU A 149 6.32 21.48 19.95
CA LEU A 149 6.90 20.83 18.78
C LEU A 149 7.20 21.86 17.68
N VAL A 150 8.41 21.80 17.11
CA VAL A 150 8.78 22.64 15.96
C VAL A 150 7.82 22.36 14.80
N GLU A 151 7.40 23.43 14.12
CA GLU A 151 6.47 23.35 12.99
C GLU A 151 7.08 22.64 11.77
N TRP A 152 6.21 22.18 10.87
CA TRP A 152 6.62 21.58 9.58
C TRP A 152 7.57 20.38 9.67
N GLN A 153 7.50 19.62 10.77
CA GLN A 153 8.19 18.33 10.88
C GLN A 153 7.38 17.20 10.25
N ARG A 154 7.88 16.62 9.16
CA ARG A 154 7.19 15.56 8.41
C ARG A 154 7.07 14.29 9.24
N SER A 155 5.87 13.70 9.26
CA SER A 155 5.67 12.37 9.84
C SER A 155 6.13 11.30 8.85
N LEU A 156 7.20 10.59 9.21
CA LEU A 156 7.74 9.45 8.46
C LEU A 156 7.21 8.11 8.96
N LYS A 157 6.45 8.12 10.07
CA LYS A 157 5.92 6.90 10.67
C LYS A 157 4.72 6.37 9.87
N PRO A 158 4.55 5.05 9.79
CA PRO A 158 3.35 4.47 9.21
C PRO A 158 2.09 5.00 9.90
N LEU A 159 1.12 5.45 9.10
CA LEU A 159 -0.19 5.86 9.58
C LEU A 159 -1.03 4.61 9.92
N ASP A 160 -1.85 4.70 10.97
CA ASP A 160 -2.84 3.66 11.29
C ASP A 160 -3.97 3.60 10.22
N ALA A 161 -4.79 2.54 10.24
CA ALA A 161 -5.85 2.35 9.23
C ALA A 161 -6.83 3.54 9.16
N THR A 162 -7.23 4.08 10.31
CA THR A 162 -8.15 5.22 10.41
C THR A 162 -7.52 6.51 9.87
N GLN A 163 -6.25 6.75 10.19
CA GLN A 163 -5.47 7.88 9.68
C GLN A 163 -5.27 7.77 8.16
N ARG A 164 -4.93 6.58 7.65
CA ARG A 164 -4.82 6.31 6.21
C ARG A 164 -6.13 6.60 5.48
N ALA A 165 -7.26 6.14 6.02
CA ALA A 165 -8.58 6.42 5.46
C ALA A 165 -8.88 7.93 5.42
N ARG A 166 -8.60 8.66 6.52
CA ARG A 166 -8.77 10.12 6.57
C ARG A 166 -7.90 10.85 5.57
N VAL A 167 -6.63 10.46 5.44
CA VAL A 167 -5.70 11.07 4.48
C VAL A 167 -6.14 10.77 3.05
N SER A 168 -6.53 9.53 2.77
CA SER A 168 -7.06 9.12 1.47
C SER A 168 -8.27 9.97 1.09
N ASN A 169 -9.27 10.05 1.97
CA ASN A 169 -10.50 10.80 1.70
C ASN A 169 -10.23 12.30 1.47
N LYS A 170 -9.30 12.90 2.23
CA LYS A 170 -8.91 14.30 2.02
C LYS A 170 -8.03 14.54 0.79
N SER A 171 -7.42 13.50 0.23
CA SER A 171 -6.55 13.60 -0.96
C SER A 171 -7.30 13.31 -2.26
N ILE A 172 -8.54 12.82 -2.18
CA ILE A 172 -9.44 12.66 -3.32
C ILE A 172 -9.89 14.06 -3.75
N ILE A 173 -9.47 14.44 -4.96
CA ILE A 173 -9.76 15.75 -5.56
C ILE A 173 -10.28 15.48 -6.96
N LYS A 174 -11.37 16.17 -7.31
CA LYS A 174 -12.00 16.05 -8.61
C LYS A 174 -11.08 16.55 -9.74
N PRO A 175 -11.20 16.04 -10.99
CA PRO A 175 -10.26 16.35 -12.05
C PRO A 175 -10.14 17.85 -12.38
N TRP A 176 -11.27 18.57 -12.48
CA TRP A 176 -11.26 20.02 -12.71
C TRP A 176 -10.64 20.80 -11.55
N GLU A 177 -10.91 20.42 -10.31
CA GLU A 177 -10.33 21.06 -9.14
C GLU A 177 -8.81 20.87 -9.12
N ARG A 178 -8.34 19.65 -9.46
CA ARG A 178 -6.92 19.35 -9.57
C ARG A 178 -6.27 20.16 -10.68
N TYR A 179 -6.89 20.21 -11.86
CA TYR A 179 -6.42 21.01 -13.00
C TYR A 179 -6.27 22.48 -12.60
N ASN A 180 -7.34 23.09 -12.07
CA ASN A 180 -7.34 24.49 -11.63
C ASN A 180 -6.28 24.78 -10.57
N GLN A 181 -6.09 23.87 -9.62
CA GLN A 181 -5.08 24.01 -8.58
C GLN A 181 -3.65 23.92 -9.14
N ILE A 182 -3.39 23.06 -10.13
CA ILE A 182 -2.09 22.99 -10.79
C ILE A 182 -1.84 24.27 -11.60
N MET A 183 -2.83 24.74 -12.36
CA MET A 183 -2.72 26.00 -13.11
C MET A 183 -2.48 27.20 -12.19
N SER A 184 -3.19 27.28 -11.06
CA SER A 184 -2.97 28.32 -10.05
C SER A 184 -1.55 28.29 -9.48
N ILE A 185 -0.99 27.09 -9.23
CA ILE A 185 0.42 26.95 -8.81
C ILE A 185 1.36 27.47 -9.89
N MET A 186 1.12 27.15 -11.16
CA MET A 186 1.95 27.62 -12.28
C MET A 186 1.86 29.14 -12.48
N GLN A 187 0.68 29.72 -12.36
CA GLN A 187 0.45 31.16 -12.52
C GLN A 187 1.09 31.98 -11.41
N ALA A 188 1.05 31.49 -10.16
CA ALA A 188 1.67 32.13 -9.01
C ALA A 188 3.20 32.09 -9.03
N ARG A 189 3.82 31.49 -10.05
CA ARG A 189 5.28 31.40 -10.21
C ARG A 189 5.78 32.49 -11.15
N ASP A 190 6.81 33.20 -10.72
CA ASP A 190 7.48 34.23 -11.51
C ASP A 190 8.71 33.68 -12.23
N PHE A 191 8.52 32.67 -13.09
CA PHE A 191 9.61 32.07 -13.88
C PHE A 191 10.34 33.11 -14.75
N GLU A 192 9.67 34.18 -15.16
CA GLU A 192 10.23 35.24 -16.01
C GLU A 192 11.20 36.16 -15.28
N THR A 193 11.13 36.24 -13.94
CA THR A 193 12.03 37.08 -13.14
C THR A 193 13.15 36.27 -12.49
N ASP A 194 13.10 34.94 -12.58
CA ASP A 194 14.11 34.03 -12.05
C ASP A 194 15.46 34.25 -12.74
N ILE A 195 16.46 34.67 -11.97
CA ILE A 195 17.80 35.00 -12.47
C ILE A 195 18.49 33.78 -13.10
N HIS A 196 18.30 32.59 -12.53
CA HIS A 196 18.94 31.38 -13.03
C HIS A 196 18.34 30.92 -14.36
N LEU A 197 17.03 31.09 -14.54
CA LEU A 197 16.38 30.78 -15.82
C LEU A 197 16.81 31.76 -16.91
N LYS A 198 16.97 33.05 -16.58
CA LYS A 198 17.49 34.06 -17.52
C LYS A 198 18.91 33.76 -17.96
N ASP A 199 19.81 33.47 -17.01
CA ASP A 199 21.21 33.15 -17.31
C ASP A 199 21.36 31.92 -18.22
N LEU A 200 20.44 30.96 -18.09
CA LEU A 200 20.38 29.75 -18.92
C LEU A 200 19.56 29.92 -20.21
N ASN A 201 18.99 31.10 -20.47
CA ASN A 201 18.07 31.37 -21.59
C ASN A 201 16.88 30.40 -21.65
N ILE A 202 16.37 29.96 -20.50
CA ILE A 202 15.23 29.05 -20.40
C ILE A 202 13.94 29.86 -20.24
N ARG A 203 12.95 29.58 -21.09
CA ARG A 203 11.59 30.11 -20.97
C ARG A 203 10.62 28.99 -20.63
N VAL A 204 9.72 29.25 -19.67
CA VAL A 204 8.72 28.28 -19.22
C VAL A 204 7.33 28.76 -19.64
N HIS A 205 6.65 27.98 -20.46
CA HIS A 205 5.25 28.20 -20.81
C HIS A 205 4.37 27.82 -19.60
N LYS A 206 3.88 28.82 -18.84
CA LYS A 206 3.13 28.61 -17.58
C LYS A 206 1.60 28.76 -17.70
N ASN A 207 1.10 29.30 -18.81
CA ASN A 207 -0.30 29.69 -18.95
C ASN A 207 -1.20 28.56 -19.50
N GLU A 208 -0.61 27.49 -20.03
CA GLU A 208 -1.34 26.37 -20.62
C GLU A 208 -0.66 25.03 -20.29
N MET A 209 -1.46 23.97 -20.21
CA MET A 209 -0.95 22.60 -20.20
C MET A 209 -0.71 22.12 -21.62
N LEU A 210 0.23 21.20 -21.80
CA LEU A 210 0.49 20.60 -23.10
C LEU A 210 -0.74 19.81 -23.59
N GLU A 211 -1.26 20.19 -24.75
CA GLU A 211 -2.29 19.44 -25.46
C GLU A 211 -1.65 18.27 -26.24
N ILE A 212 -2.24 17.08 -26.06
CA ILE A 212 -1.72 15.85 -26.66
C ILE A 212 -2.84 15.05 -27.32
N LYS A 213 -2.52 14.44 -28.46
CA LYS A 213 -3.42 13.47 -29.10
C LYS A 213 -3.28 12.13 -28.37
N ALA A 214 -4.42 11.55 -28.03
CA ALA A 214 -4.50 10.24 -27.41
C ALA A 214 -5.38 9.31 -28.23
N ARG A 215 -5.17 8.00 -28.11
CA ARG A 215 -5.97 6.96 -28.76
C ARG A 215 -6.81 6.24 -27.71
N LEU A 216 -8.07 5.98 -28.01
CA LEU A 216 -8.93 5.16 -27.15
C LEU A 216 -8.95 3.73 -27.68
N LEU A 217 -8.44 2.78 -26.88
CA LEU A 217 -8.54 1.37 -27.21
C LEU A 217 -9.96 0.84 -26.99
N ALA A 218 -10.44 0.02 -27.91
CA ALA A 218 -11.67 -0.73 -27.71
C ALA A 218 -11.51 -1.70 -26.54
N SER A 219 -12.54 -1.79 -25.70
CA SER A 219 -12.52 -2.74 -24.59
C SER A 219 -12.71 -4.18 -25.10
N PRO A 220 -12.02 -5.18 -24.53
CA PRO A 220 -12.22 -6.56 -24.92
C PRO A 220 -13.58 -7.07 -24.45
N ASN A 221 -14.12 -8.04 -25.18
CA ASN A 221 -15.26 -8.82 -24.73
C ASN A 221 -14.83 -9.82 -23.65
N ILE A 222 -15.62 -9.96 -22.58
CA ILE A 222 -15.34 -10.87 -21.48
C ILE A 222 -16.22 -12.11 -21.61
N GLN A 223 -15.62 -13.27 -21.78
CA GLN A 223 -16.33 -14.54 -21.93
C GLN A 223 -16.63 -15.17 -20.57
N TYR A 224 -17.88 -15.57 -20.39
CA TYR A 224 -18.44 -16.28 -19.24
C TYR A 224 -19.23 -17.51 -19.73
N ARG A 225 -19.78 -18.30 -18.81
CA ARG A 225 -20.72 -19.38 -19.12
C ARG A 225 -22.16 -18.88 -19.00
N HIS A 226 -23.01 -19.21 -19.95
CA HIS A 226 -24.40 -18.79 -19.94
C HIS A 226 -25.14 -19.26 -18.67
N ARG A 227 -26.01 -18.42 -18.12
CA ARG A 227 -26.72 -18.69 -16.85
C ARG A 227 -27.58 -19.96 -16.89
N GLN A 228 -28.12 -20.29 -18.07
CA GLN A 228 -28.93 -21.49 -18.35
C GLN A 228 -28.09 -22.64 -18.94
N ASP A 229 -26.76 -22.57 -18.84
CA ASP A 229 -25.82 -23.57 -19.39
C ASP A 229 -25.90 -23.80 -20.91
N GLN A 230 -26.49 -22.85 -21.66
CA GLN A 230 -26.59 -22.84 -23.13
C GLN A 230 -25.27 -22.47 -23.85
N GLY A 231 -24.12 -22.82 -23.28
CA GLY A 231 -22.80 -22.51 -23.83
C GLY A 231 -22.18 -21.21 -23.30
N GLU A 232 -21.52 -20.46 -24.19
CA GLU A 232 -20.78 -19.24 -23.85
C GLU A 232 -21.69 -18.01 -23.76
N ALA A 233 -21.33 -17.06 -22.90
CA ALA A 233 -21.95 -15.74 -22.80
C ALA A 233 -20.89 -14.65 -22.84
N ILE A 234 -21.22 -13.51 -23.44
CA ILE A 234 -20.30 -12.36 -23.53
C ILE A 234 -20.84 -11.23 -22.65
N GLU A 235 -19.99 -10.73 -21.76
CA GLU A 235 -20.24 -9.49 -21.03
C GLU A 235 -19.43 -8.36 -21.70
N HIS A 236 -20.09 -7.25 -21.99
CA HIS A 236 -19.47 -6.08 -22.60
C HIS A 236 -18.94 -5.12 -21.53
N VAL A 237 -17.71 -4.65 -21.74
CA VAL A 237 -17.07 -3.67 -20.87
C VAL A 237 -17.48 -2.26 -21.30
N ASN A 238 -18.02 -1.50 -20.37
CA ASN A 238 -18.37 -0.09 -20.54
C ASN A 238 -17.46 0.77 -19.65
N VAL A 239 -16.60 1.58 -20.27
CA VAL A 239 -15.62 2.46 -19.60
C VAL A 239 -14.90 1.74 -18.44
N GLY A 240 -14.30 0.58 -18.74
CA GLY A 240 -13.53 -0.20 -17.77
C GLY A 240 -14.34 -0.92 -16.69
N LYS A 241 -15.68 -0.98 -16.80
CA LYS A 241 -16.56 -1.69 -15.86
C LYS A 241 -17.52 -2.61 -16.61
N TRP A 242 -17.88 -3.73 -16.00
CA TRP A 242 -18.96 -4.60 -16.47
C TRP A 242 -19.69 -5.22 -15.27
N ARG A 243 -20.90 -5.72 -15.51
CA ARG A 243 -21.68 -6.43 -14.49
C ARG A 243 -21.50 -7.93 -14.66
N ILE A 244 -21.44 -8.66 -13.56
CA ILE A 244 -21.34 -10.13 -13.59
C ILE A 244 -22.76 -10.71 -13.57
N SER A 245 -23.35 -10.92 -14.74
CA SER A 245 -24.72 -11.42 -14.86
C SER A 245 -24.77 -12.94 -15.01
N ASN A 246 -23.72 -13.50 -15.62
CA ASN A 246 -23.59 -14.90 -15.98
C ASN A 246 -22.84 -15.76 -14.95
N ARG A 247 -22.78 -17.08 -15.20
CA ARG A 247 -22.00 -18.03 -14.39
C ARG A 247 -20.52 -17.91 -14.74
N PHE A 248 -19.66 -18.26 -13.79
CA PHE A 248 -18.23 -18.31 -14.06
C PHE A 248 -17.89 -19.31 -15.17
N TYR A 249 -16.84 -19.01 -15.94
CA TYR A 249 -16.40 -19.80 -17.09
C TYR A 249 -16.10 -21.26 -16.71
N THR A 250 -15.42 -21.47 -15.58
CA THR A 250 -15.18 -22.79 -15.00
C THR A 250 -15.31 -22.72 -13.50
N THR A 251 -16.04 -23.68 -12.93
CA THR A 251 -16.27 -23.78 -11.49
C THR A 251 -16.01 -25.21 -11.02
N PRO A 252 -15.24 -25.39 -9.93
CA PRO A 252 -15.16 -26.66 -9.25
C PRO A 252 -16.33 -26.84 -8.28
N ASP A 253 -16.71 -28.09 -8.03
CA ASP A 253 -17.66 -28.44 -6.96
C ASP A 253 -17.00 -28.26 -5.59
N ILE A 254 -17.80 -27.82 -4.61
CA ILE A 254 -17.36 -27.66 -3.23
C ILE A 254 -18.09 -28.64 -2.31
N ASN A 255 -17.35 -29.66 -1.89
CA ASN A 255 -17.81 -30.75 -1.05
C ASN A 255 -17.62 -30.40 0.41
N ASN A 256 -16.38 -30.30 0.92
CA ASN A 256 -16.13 -30.08 2.34
C ASN A 256 -15.72 -28.64 2.58
N TRP A 257 -16.55 -27.85 3.26
CA TRP A 257 -16.28 -26.45 3.54
C TRP A 257 -17.17 -25.93 4.67
N GLY A 258 -16.79 -24.80 5.25
CA GLY A 258 -17.54 -24.21 6.34
C GLY A 258 -17.15 -22.78 6.64
N ILE A 259 -17.91 -22.17 7.54
CA ILE A 259 -17.65 -20.85 8.10
C ILE A 259 -17.13 -21.02 9.53
N ILE A 260 -16.05 -20.30 9.85
CA ILE A 260 -15.50 -20.15 11.20
C ILE A 260 -15.61 -18.68 11.57
N TYR A 261 -16.36 -18.37 12.62
CA TYR A 261 -16.41 -17.04 13.20
C TYR A 261 -15.47 -16.99 14.42
N PHE A 262 -14.45 -16.12 14.35
CA PHE A 262 -13.57 -15.85 15.47
C PHE A 262 -13.99 -14.55 16.17
N GLY A 263 -14.65 -14.70 17.32
CA GLY A 263 -15.14 -13.58 18.12
C GLY A 263 -15.67 -14.04 19.47
N TYR A 264 -16.14 -13.10 20.27
CA TYR A 264 -16.92 -13.41 21.48
C TYR A 264 -18.26 -14.02 21.08
N THR A 265 -18.96 -14.60 22.06
CA THR A 265 -20.34 -15.06 21.89
C THR A 265 -21.15 -13.98 21.18
N PRO A 266 -21.72 -14.27 19.99
CA PRO A 266 -22.50 -13.28 19.24
C PRO A 266 -23.64 -12.73 20.08
N ASP A 267 -23.87 -11.42 20.02
CA ASP A 267 -25.15 -10.87 20.44
C ASP A 267 -26.26 -11.31 19.46
N GLN A 268 -27.53 -11.04 19.81
CA GLN A 268 -28.68 -11.41 18.97
C GLN A 268 -28.59 -10.85 17.54
N GLN A 269 -28.00 -9.67 17.37
CA GLN A 269 -27.89 -9.03 16.07
C GLN A 269 -26.85 -9.74 15.20
N VAL A 270 -25.67 -10.02 15.73
CA VAL A 270 -24.60 -10.74 15.03
C VAL A 270 -25.04 -12.16 14.72
N ASP A 271 -25.71 -12.85 15.65
CA ASP A 271 -26.27 -14.19 15.42
C ASP A 271 -27.28 -14.19 14.24
N GLY A 272 -28.17 -13.21 14.19
CA GLY A 272 -29.10 -13.02 13.07
C GLY A 272 -28.40 -12.84 11.73
N ILE A 273 -27.36 -12.00 11.67
CA ILE A 273 -26.54 -11.76 10.47
C ILE A 273 -25.85 -13.06 10.03
N LEU A 274 -25.22 -13.78 10.96
CA LEU A 274 -24.52 -15.04 10.65
C LEU A 274 -25.48 -16.11 10.13
N LYS A 275 -26.66 -16.27 10.75
CA LYS A 275 -27.69 -17.23 10.30
C LYS A 275 -28.23 -16.88 8.92
N GLN A 276 -28.50 -15.60 8.66
CA GLN A 276 -28.92 -15.13 7.33
C GLN A 276 -27.83 -15.40 6.28
N PHE A 277 -26.56 -15.13 6.61
CA PHE A 277 -25.45 -15.36 5.71
C PHE A 277 -25.27 -16.85 5.39
N VAL A 278 -25.27 -17.71 6.41
CA VAL A 278 -25.15 -19.17 6.27
C VAL A 278 -26.28 -19.76 5.43
N SER A 279 -27.52 -19.28 5.61
CA SER A 279 -28.67 -19.81 4.86
C SER A 279 -28.66 -19.40 3.38
N GLN A 280 -28.27 -18.16 3.07
CA GLN A 280 -28.32 -17.65 1.70
C GLN A 280 -27.08 -18.00 0.88
N LEU A 281 -25.89 -18.04 1.48
CA LEU A 281 -24.62 -18.19 0.76
C LEU A 281 -24.59 -19.39 -0.22
N PRO A 282 -25.02 -20.61 0.14
CA PRO A 282 -25.00 -21.74 -0.80
C PRO A 282 -25.82 -21.48 -2.08
N GLY A 283 -27.00 -20.88 -1.94
CA GLY A 283 -27.85 -20.52 -3.08
C GLY A 283 -27.21 -19.46 -3.97
N LEU A 284 -26.58 -18.46 -3.35
CA LEU A 284 -25.87 -17.39 -4.07
C LEU A 284 -24.66 -17.92 -4.85
N LEU A 285 -23.88 -18.84 -4.27
CA LEU A 285 -22.76 -19.52 -4.95
C LEU A 285 -23.24 -20.38 -6.13
N LYS A 286 -24.34 -21.11 -5.94
CA LYS A 286 -24.95 -21.94 -7.01
C LYS A 286 -25.35 -21.11 -8.22
N ARG A 287 -25.84 -19.88 -8.03
CA ARG A 287 -26.17 -18.97 -9.15
C ARG A 287 -24.95 -18.58 -10.00
N LYS A 288 -23.74 -18.64 -9.44
CA LYS A 288 -22.49 -18.41 -10.17
C LYS A 288 -21.84 -19.69 -10.70
N GLY A 289 -22.47 -20.85 -10.49
CA GLY A 289 -22.00 -22.15 -10.96
C GLY A 289 -21.14 -22.91 -9.95
N ILE A 290 -20.85 -22.34 -8.77
CA ILE A 290 -20.13 -23.06 -7.70
C ILE A 290 -21.17 -23.90 -6.96
N ILE A 291 -21.12 -25.23 -7.09
CA ILE A 291 -22.15 -26.12 -6.55
C ILE A 291 -21.70 -26.65 -5.17
N PRO A 292 -22.37 -26.27 -4.07
CA PRO A 292 -22.13 -26.86 -2.77
C PRO A 292 -22.80 -28.24 -2.68
N ARG A 293 -22.03 -29.29 -2.38
CA ARG A 293 -22.52 -30.67 -2.26
C ARG A 293 -22.85 -31.09 -0.82
N THR A 294 -22.42 -30.32 0.17
CA THR A 294 -22.73 -30.56 1.59
C THR A 294 -23.42 -29.38 2.24
N LYS A 295 -24.09 -29.64 3.36
CA LYS A 295 -24.69 -28.60 4.20
C LYS A 295 -23.58 -27.76 4.83
N LEU A 296 -23.70 -26.44 4.67
CA LEU A 296 -22.75 -25.48 5.22
C LEU A 296 -22.77 -25.51 6.76
N THR A 297 -21.59 -25.69 7.37
CA THR A 297 -21.42 -25.66 8.83
C THR A 297 -20.92 -24.30 9.30
N LEU A 298 -21.46 -23.79 10.42
CA LEU A 298 -20.94 -22.62 11.13
C LEU A 298 -20.31 -23.08 12.45
N THR A 299 -19.05 -22.69 12.67
CA THR A 299 -18.32 -22.92 13.92
C THR A 299 -17.98 -21.57 14.55
N ILE A 300 -18.28 -21.42 15.84
CA ILE A 300 -17.98 -20.20 16.61
C ILE A 300 -16.86 -20.52 17.59
N LYS A 301 -15.80 -19.71 17.57
CA LYS A 301 -14.63 -19.86 18.45
C LYS A 301 -14.16 -18.49 18.93
N ALA A 302 -13.53 -18.45 20.11
CA ALA A 302 -12.85 -17.25 20.55
C ALA A 302 -11.65 -16.96 19.63
N ALA A 303 -11.24 -15.70 19.54
CA ALA A 303 -10.12 -15.27 18.71
C ALA A 303 -8.74 -15.45 19.40
N ARG A 304 -8.61 -16.45 20.28
CA ARG A 304 -7.33 -16.77 20.92
C ARG A 304 -6.49 -17.63 19.97
N LYS A 305 -5.17 -17.53 20.08
CA LYS A 305 -4.23 -18.23 19.21
C LYS A 305 -4.49 -19.75 19.14
N GLU A 306 -4.68 -20.37 20.30
CA GLU A 306 -4.96 -21.81 20.44
C GLU A 306 -6.30 -22.21 19.80
N ASP A 307 -7.34 -21.39 19.98
CA ASP A 307 -8.67 -21.63 19.39
C ASP A 307 -8.62 -21.58 17.85
N ILE A 308 -7.84 -20.64 17.31
CA ILE A 308 -7.61 -20.50 15.87
C ILE A 308 -6.87 -21.72 15.33
N GLU A 309 -5.80 -22.14 16.00
CA GLU A 309 -5.04 -23.33 15.65
C GLU A 309 -5.90 -24.59 15.63
N ASN A 310 -6.65 -24.81 16.70
CA ASN A 310 -7.51 -25.97 16.84
C ASN A 310 -8.59 -26.01 15.76
N ALA A 311 -9.28 -24.89 15.50
CA ALA A 311 -10.34 -24.82 14.51
C ALA A 311 -9.85 -25.06 13.08
N LEU A 312 -8.72 -24.44 12.69
CA LEU A 312 -8.16 -24.60 11.35
C LEU A 312 -7.53 -25.99 11.16
N THR A 313 -6.90 -26.54 12.19
CA THR A 313 -6.37 -27.91 12.17
C THR A 313 -7.49 -28.93 12.04
N GLU A 314 -8.60 -28.75 12.76
CA GLU A 314 -9.79 -29.60 12.63
C GLU A 314 -10.38 -29.53 11.22
N ALA A 315 -10.52 -28.32 10.65
CA ALA A 315 -10.96 -28.14 9.27
C ALA A 315 -10.03 -28.84 8.26
N SER A 316 -8.71 -28.74 8.48
CA SER A 316 -7.72 -29.43 7.65
C SER A 316 -7.82 -30.96 7.77
N ARG A 317 -7.97 -31.50 8.99
CA ARG A 317 -8.21 -32.94 9.25
C ARG A 317 -9.48 -33.44 8.57
N LYS A 318 -10.55 -32.62 8.56
CA LYS A 318 -11.81 -32.90 7.83
C LYS A 318 -11.68 -32.71 6.31
N ARG A 319 -10.49 -32.42 5.80
CA ARG A 319 -10.19 -32.20 4.37
C ARG A 319 -11.08 -31.11 3.76
N TRP A 320 -11.28 -30.00 4.48
CA TRP A 320 -12.00 -28.87 3.92
C TRP A 320 -11.26 -28.30 2.72
N GLN A 321 -11.99 -28.10 1.62
CA GLN A 321 -11.51 -27.40 0.43
C GLN A 321 -11.41 -25.90 0.66
N LEU A 322 -12.24 -25.34 1.55
CA LEU A 322 -12.29 -23.92 1.88
C LEU A 322 -12.80 -23.70 3.31
N ALA A 323 -12.13 -22.82 4.06
CA ALA A 323 -12.66 -22.22 5.28
C ALA A 323 -12.97 -20.73 5.04
N ILE A 324 -14.22 -20.34 5.21
CA ILE A 324 -14.61 -18.92 5.26
C ILE A 324 -14.43 -18.45 6.70
N VAL A 325 -13.63 -17.42 6.92
CA VAL A 325 -13.27 -16.96 8.26
C VAL A 325 -13.83 -15.57 8.50
N ILE A 326 -14.76 -15.42 9.45
CA ILE A 326 -15.34 -14.12 9.81
C ILE A 326 -14.58 -13.56 11.00
N LEU A 327 -14.08 -12.33 10.87
CA LEU A 327 -13.26 -11.63 11.86
C LEU A 327 -13.91 -10.29 12.24
N ASN A 328 -13.73 -9.86 13.49
CA ASN A 328 -14.08 -8.50 13.92
C ASN A 328 -13.11 -7.46 13.34
N THR A 329 -13.58 -6.22 13.19
CA THR A 329 -12.79 -5.11 12.65
C THR A 329 -11.53 -4.83 13.49
N ASN A 330 -10.44 -4.43 12.83
CA ASN A 330 -9.10 -4.21 13.41
C ASN A 330 -8.38 -5.46 13.95
N SER A 331 -8.72 -6.64 13.44
CA SER A 331 -8.07 -7.91 13.82
C SER A 331 -6.92 -8.29 12.88
N ASP A 332 -6.07 -7.33 12.48
CA ASP A 332 -4.97 -7.55 11.52
C ASP A 332 -4.05 -8.70 11.95
N GLN A 333 -3.72 -8.77 13.25
CA GLN A 333 -2.89 -9.84 13.81
C GLN A 333 -3.54 -11.23 13.67
N VAL A 334 -4.85 -11.31 13.88
CA VAL A 334 -5.61 -12.56 13.74
C VAL A 334 -5.69 -12.96 12.27
N TYR A 335 -5.91 -11.99 11.37
CA TYR A 335 -5.89 -12.22 9.93
C TYR A 335 -4.55 -12.80 9.48
N ASP A 336 -3.45 -12.16 9.86
CA ASP A 336 -2.10 -12.61 9.52
C ASP A 336 -1.85 -14.02 10.03
N TYR A 337 -2.29 -14.31 11.26
CA TYR A 337 -2.15 -15.62 11.86
C TYR A 337 -2.94 -16.72 11.14
N VAL A 338 -4.21 -16.44 10.80
CA VAL A 338 -5.06 -17.33 9.99
C VAL A 338 -4.42 -17.61 8.62
N LYS A 339 -3.81 -16.59 8.00
CA LYS A 339 -3.14 -16.74 6.70
C LYS A 339 -1.86 -17.55 6.80
N GLN A 340 -1.05 -17.31 7.82
CA GLN A 340 0.17 -18.06 8.07
C GLN A 340 -0.15 -19.55 8.26
N LEU A 341 -1.07 -19.87 9.18
CA LEU A 341 -1.44 -21.24 9.49
C LEU A 341 -2.08 -21.94 8.28
N GLY A 342 -3.06 -21.29 7.63
CA GLY A 342 -3.75 -21.87 6.48
C GLY A 342 -2.86 -22.10 5.27
N ASN A 343 -2.08 -21.09 4.85
CA ASN A 343 -1.30 -21.17 3.61
C ASN A 343 0.04 -21.90 3.77
N GLN A 344 0.73 -21.76 4.91
CA GLN A 344 2.09 -22.30 5.07
C GLN A 344 2.13 -23.67 5.75
N GLN A 345 1.26 -23.90 6.74
CA GLN A 345 1.34 -25.11 7.58
C GLN A 345 0.31 -26.17 7.20
N LEU A 346 -0.95 -25.75 6.97
CA LEU A 346 -2.06 -26.69 6.80
C LEU A 346 -2.46 -26.96 5.35
N GLY A 347 -2.03 -26.13 4.40
CA GLY A 347 -2.50 -26.19 3.01
C GLY A 347 -4.01 -25.94 2.85
N LEU A 348 -4.64 -25.29 3.83
CA LEU A 348 -6.06 -24.99 3.87
C LEU A 348 -6.35 -23.63 3.24
N ARG A 349 -7.17 -23.61 2.20
CA ARG A 349 -7.59 -22.35 1.56
C ARG A 349 -8.53 -21.59 2.49
N THR A 350 -8.19 -20.35 2.81
CA THR A 350 -9.00 -19.49 3.69
C THR A 350 -9.54 -18.27 2.94
N GLN A 351 -10.81 -17.92 3.16
CA GLN A 351 -11.43 -16.66 2.69
C GLN A 351 -11.93 -15.86 3.89
N CYS A 352 -11.20 -14.80 4.25
CA CYS A 352 -11.58 -13.97 5.39
C CYS A 352 -12.64 -12.93 5.00
N ILE A 353 -13.53 -12.61 5.92
CA ILE A 353 -14.61 -11.62 5.81
C ILE A 353 -14.54 -10.75 7.08
N ASP A 354 -14.56 -9.43 6.91
CA ASP A 354 -14.74 -8.50 8.02
C ASP A 354 -16.22 -8.45 8.40
N LEU A 355 -16.52 -8.60 9.70
CA LEU A 355 -17.89 -8.66 10.21
C LEU A 355 -18.65 -7.37 9.93
N GLU A 356 -18.01 -6.22 10.06
CA GLU A 356 -18.63 -4.91 9.83
C GLU A 356 -18.94 -4.71 8.35
N ALA A 357 -18.05 -5.16 7.46
CA ALA A 357 -18.33 -5.20 6.02
C ALA A 357 -19.53 -6.11 5.70
N LEU A 358 -19.64 -7.28 6.34
CA LEU A 358 -20.79 -8.17 6.17
C LEU A 358 -22.08 -7.53 6.69
N ARG A 359 -22.04 -6.93 7.89
CA ARG A 359 -23.16 -6.22 8.51
C ARG A 359 -23.69 -5.10 7.62
N ASN A 360 -22.80 -4.26 7.09
CA ASN A 360 -23.17 -3.14 6.23
C ASN A 360 -23.76 -3.58 4.88
N ASN A 361 -23.45 -4.79 4.43
CA ASN A 361 -23.91 -5.31 3.15
C ASN A 361 -25.01 -6.39 3.27
N ILE A 362 -25.54 -6.65 4.47
CA ILE A 362 -26.49 -7.74 4.69
C ILE A 362 -27.79 -7.58 3.88
N ASN A 363 -28.22 -6.32 3.68
CA ASN A 363 -29.38 -5.98 2.85
C ASN A 363 -29.09 -6.03 1.34
N GLN A 364 -27.82 -6.03 0.94
CA GLN A 364 -27.35 -6.12 -0.46
C GLN A 364 -26.51 -7.37 -0.69
N LEU A 365 -26.83 -8.47 0.01
CA LEU A 365 -25.97 -9.64 0.09
C LEU A 365 -25.66 -10.26 -1.27
N ASN A 366 -26.58 -10.16 -2.23
CA ASN A 366 -26.36 -10.59 -3.61
C ASN A 366 -25.09 -9.97 -4.23
N MET A 367 -24.96 -8.64 -4.18
CA MET A 367 -23.81 -7.92 -4.77
C MET A 367 -22.52 -8.20 -4.00
N TYR A 368 -22.62 -8.29 -2.67
CA TYR A 368 -21.49 -8.63 -1.82
C TYR A 368 -20.96 -10.04 -2.13
N VAL A 369 -21.85 -11.02 -2.26
CA VAL A 369 -21.50 -12.40 -2.55
C VAL A 369 -21.05 -12.57 -4.00
N ASP A 370 -21.50 -11.76 -4.95
CA ASP A 370 -20.95 -11.75 -6.31
C ASP A 370 -19.45 -11.39 -6.31
N ASN A 371 -19.01 -10.45 -5.46
CA ASN A 371 -17.59 -10.14 -5.28
C ASN A 371 -16.83 -11.20 -4.47
N LEU A 372 -17.48 -11.78 -3.46
CA LEU A 372 -16.90 -12.86 -2.65
C LEU A 372 -16.69 -14.14 -3.46
N SER A 373 -17.68 -14.50 -4.29
CA SER A 373 -17.70 -15.71 -5.10
C SER A 373 -16.58 -15.74 -6.14
N GLN A 374 -16.19 -14.58 -6.69
CA GLN A 374 -15.01 -14.46 -7.57
C GLN A 374 -13.72 -14.91 -6.87
N LYS A 375 -13.55 -14.54 -5.59
CA LYS A 375 -12.38 -14.94 -4.78
C LYS A 375 -12.44 -16.41 -4.38
N ILE A 376 -13.64 -16.89 -4.05
CA ILE A 376 -13.87 -18.30 -3.71
C ILE A 376 -13.55 -19.19 -4.92
N ASN A 377 -14.10 -18.89 -6.09
CA ASN A 377 -13.87 -19.66 -7.31
C ASN A 377 -12.39 -19.72 -7.67
N GLY A 378 -11.70 -18.57 -7.67
CA GLY A 378 -10.26 -18.50 -7.96
C GLY A 378 -9.42 -19.31 -6.98
N LYS A 379 -9.76 -19.32 -5.68
CA LYS A 379 -9.06 -20.14 -4.68
C LYS A 379 -9.27 -21.62 -4.90
N LEU A 380 -10.47 -22.03 -5.28
CA LEU A 380 -10.79 -23.43 -5.58
C LEU A 380 -10.20 -23.89 -6.92
N GLY A 381 -9.61 -22.97 -7.71
CA GLY A 381 -8.97 -23.28 -8.99
C GLY A 381 -9.88 -23.10 -10.21
N GLY A 382 -11.07 -22.52 -10.02
CA GLY A 382 -11.96 -22.16 -11.13
C GLY A 382 -11.52 -20.92 -11.90
N ILE A 383 -12.14 -20.71 -13.05
CA ILE A 383 -11.91 -19.59 -13.96
C ILE A 383 -13.17 -18.71 -13.94
N ASN A 384 -13.04 -17.46 -13.51
CA ASN A 384 -14.20 -16.56 -13.45
C ASN A 384 -14.68 -16.17 -14.83
N SER A 385 -13.75 -15.70 -15.67
CA SER A 385 -13.98 -15.28 -17.04
C SER A 385 -12.70 -15.38 -17.85
N VAL A 386 -12.84 -15.35 -19.17
CA VAL A 386 -11.71 -15.42 -20.11
C VAL A 386 -11.77 -14.22 -21.06
N VAL A 387 -10.61 -13.74 -21.47
CA VAL A 387 -10.47 -12.82 -22.61
C VAL A 387 -9.73 -13.57 -23.71
N ASN A 388 -10.28 -13.58 -24.92
CA ASN A 388 -9.59 -14.20 -26.04
C ASN A 388 -8.44 -13.32 -26.54
N ILE A 389 -7.26 -13.55 -26.00
CA ILE A 389 -6.03 -12.80 -26.31
C ILE A 389 -5.65 -12.93 -27.79
N LYS A 390 -5.90 -14.08 -28.43
CA LYS A 390 -5.57 -14.27 -29.85
C LYS A 390 -6.42 -13.37 -30.75
N LEU A 391 -7.71 -13.25 -30.45
CA LEU A 391 -8.57 -12.27 -31.13
C LEU A 391 -8.17 -10.83 -30.82
N ALA A 392 -7.66 -10.56 -29.63
CA ALA A 392 -7.19 -9.22 -29.26
C ALA A 392 -5.86 -8.83 -29.94
N LEU A 393 -5.03 -9.81 -30.34
CA LEU A 393 -3.72 -9.59 -30.98
C LEU A 393 -3.82 -9.87 -32.48
N SER A 394 -3.97 -8.80 -33.27
CA SER A 394 -4.14 -8.85 -34.73
C SER A 394 -3.04 -9.58 -35.52
N ARG A 395 -1.87 -9.84 -34.91
CA ARG A 395 -0.72 -10.55 -35.52
C ARG A 395 -0.38 -11.87 -34.82
N SER A 396 -1.31 -12.46 -34.07
CA SER A 396 -1.10 -13.76 -33.42
C SER A 396 -1.47 -14.93 -34.33
N SER A 397 -0.63 -15.96 -34.34
CA SER A 397 -0.89 -17.21 -35.05
C SER A 397 -1.68 -18.18 -34.16
N ARG A 398 -2.34 -19.20 -34.75
CA ARG A 398 -2.99 -20.25 -33.96
C ARG A 398 -1.99 -21.06 -33.12
N GLU A 399 -0.76 -21.18 -33.60
CA GLU A 399 0.35 -21.91 -32.96
C GLU A 399 1.04 -21.10 -31.84
N ASP A 400 0.75 -19.81 -31.72
CA ASP A 400 1.29 -19.00 -30.65
C ASP A 400 0.77 -19.49 -29.29
N ILE A 401 1.71 -19.77 -28.40
CA ILE A 401 1.48 -20.11 -27.00
C ILE A 401 2.14 -19.02 -26.17
N PHE A 402 1.32 -18.15 -25.61
CA PHE A 402 1.75 -17.06 -24.75
C PHE A 402 1.83 -17.53 -23.31
N MET A 403 2.84 -17.05 -22.58
CA MET A 403 2.88 -17.08 -21.13
C MET A 403 3.18 -15.67 -20.61
N PHE A 404 2.38 -15.23 -19.66
CA PHE A 404 2.49 -13.89 -19.07
C PHE A 404 3.08 -13.99 -17.67
N PHE A 405 4.10 -13.18 -17.41
CA PHE A 405 4.71 -13.06 -16.10
C PHE A 405 4.43 -11.69 -15.50
N GLY A 406 4.30 -11.66 -14.18
CA GLY A 406 4.26 -10.43 -13.39
C GLY A 406 5.28 -10.52 -12.26
N ALA A 407 6.05 -9.48 -12.03
CA ALA A 407 7.05 -9.44 -10.97
C ALA A 407 7.01 -8.12 -10.21
N ASP A 408 7.07 -8.21 -8.88
CA ASP A 408 7.06 -7.08 -7.96
C ASP A 408 7.99 -7.36 -6.77
N VAL A 409 8.50 -6.29 -6.16
CA VAL A 409 9.31 -6.37 -4.95
C VAL A 409 8.73 -5.44 -3.89
N THR A 410 8.39 -6.03 -2.74
CA THR A 410 7.91 -5.27 -1.59
C THR A 410 9.05 -5.09 -0.60
N HIS A 411 9.26 -3.85 -0.16
CA HIS A 411 10.24 -3.51 0.86
C HIS A 411 9.59 -3.33 2.23
N SER A 412 10.32 -3.73 3.27
CA SER A 412 10.03 -3.32 4.64
C SER A 412 10.42 -1.84 4.85
N THR A 413 9.86 -1.21 5.88
CA THR A 413 10.29 0.13 6.29
C THR A 413 11.74 0.11 6.75
N CYS A 414 12.55 1.11 6.36
CA CYS A 414 14.00 1.15 6.57
C CYS A 414 14.48 1.02 8.03
N SER A 415 13.59 1.09 9.01
CA SER A 415 13.88 0.92 10.44
C SER A 415 13.87 -0.53 10.93
N THR A 416 13.68 -1.51 10.04
CA THR A 416 13.62 -2.94 10.40
C THR A 416 14.63 -3.74 9.61
N ASP A 417 15.37 -4.65 10.25
CA ASP A 417 16.29 -5.64 9.61
C ASP A 417 15.54 -6.72 8.80
N ARG A 418 14.38 -6.37 8.24
CA ARG A 418 13.50 -7.30 7.51
C ARG A 418 13.89 -7.34 6.03
N PRO A 419 13.87 -8.53 5.39
CA PRO A 419 14.21 -8.66 3.98
C PRO A 419 13.19 -7.92 3.09
N SER A 420 13.61 -7.62 1.86
CA SER A 420 12.65 -7.35 0.78
C SER A 420 12.09 -8.68 0.27
N ILE A 421 10.83 -8.70 -0.16
CA ILE A 421 10.17 -9.90 -0.69
C ILE A 421 9.93 -9.70 -2.18
N ALA A 422 10.56 -10.53 -3.00
CA ALA A 422 10.29 -10.61 -4.44
C ALA A 422 9.19 -11.63 -4.70
N ALA A 423 8.21 -11.25 -5.52
CA ALA A 423 7.13 -12.11 -5.96
C ALA A 423 7.12 -12.17 -7.49
N VAL A 424 7.13 -13.38 -8.05
CA VAL A 424 7.00 -13.62 -9.48
C VAL A 424 5.82 -14.54 -9.71
N VAL A 425 4.89 -14.11 -10.56
CA VAL A 425 3.75 -14.91 -11.00
C VAL A 425 3.88 -15.22 -12.48
N GLY A 426 3.40 -16.40 -12.88
CA GLY A 426 3.34 -16.82 -14.28
C GLY A 426 2.00 -17.44 -14.58
N SER A 427 1.39 -17.10 -15.74
CA SER A 427 0.21 -17.80 -16.21
C SER A 427 0.53 -19.29 -16.36
N ARG A 428 -0.40 -20.16 -16.02
CA ARG A 428 -0.19 -21.62 -16.01
C ARG A 428 -1.18 -22.37 -16.88
N ASP A 429 -1.97 -21.67 -17.67
CA ASP A 429 -2.99 -22.28 -18.51
C ASP A 429 -3.12 -21.51 -19.84
N PRO A 430 -3.61 -22.14 -20.91
CA PRO A 430 -3.69 -21.50 -22.24
C PRO A 430 -4.65 -20.30 -22.30
N THR A 431 -5.60 -20.16 -21.36
CA THR A 431 -6.49 -18.99 -21.28
C THR A 431 -5.81 -17.79 -20.63
N ASN A 432 -4.63 -17.98 -20.01
CA ASN A 432 -3.87 -16.97 -19.29
C ASN A 432 -4.62 -16.34 -18.11
N THR A 433 -5.54 -17.09 -17.50
CA THR A 433 -6.36 -16.62 -16.37
C THR A 433 -5.86 -17.14 -15.02
N LEU A 434 -5.32 -18.36 -14.99
CA LEU A 434 -4.77 -18.97 -13.79
C LEU A 434 -3.28 -18.67 -13.70
N TYR A 435 -2.84 -18.29 -12.49
CA TYR A 435 -1.45 -17.96 -12.22
C TYR A 435 -0.88 -18.86 -11.12
N ALA A 436 0.37 -19.26 -11.29
CA ALA A 436 1.20 -19.78 -10.20
C ALA A 436 2.13 -18.67 -9.70
N ALA A 437 2.51 -18.74 -8.42
CA ALA A 437 3.37 -17.76 -7.78
C ALA A 437 4.63 -18.43 -7.21
N ARG A 438 5.72 -17.68 -7.20
CA ARG A 438 6.94 -17.94 -6.44
C ARG A 438 7.30 -16.70 -5.64
N LEU A 439 7.83 -16.92 -4.43
CA LEU A 439 8.25 -15.87 -3.51
C LEU A 439 9.71 -16.11 -3.13
N CYS A 440 10.48 -15.05 -2.99
CA CYS A 440 11.88 -15.11 -2.57
C CYS A 440 12.17 -13.97 -1.59
N GLU A 441 12.81 -14.30 -0.46
CA GLU A 441 13.34 -13.31 0.46
C GLU A 441 14.71 -12.83 0.00
N GLN A 442 14.91 -11.52 -0.01
CA GLN A 442 16.16 -10.90 -0.45
C GLN A 442 16.66 -9.90 0.58
N TYR A 443 17.74 -10.31 1.26
CA TYR A 443 18.41 -9.52 2.28
C TYR A 443 19.32 -8.46 1.65
N PRO A 444 19.24 -7.19 2.09
CA PRO A 444 20.15 -6.14 1.66
C PRO A 444 21.57 -6.37 2.18
N LYS A 445 22.56 -5.85 1.45
CA LYS A 445 23.95 -5.80 1.94
C LYS A 445 24.08 -4.73 3.03
N LYS A 446 25.10 -4.85 3.90
CA LYS A 446 25.40 -3.84 4.94
C LYS A 446 25.40 -2.42 4.33
N GLY A 447 24.65 -1.50 4.94
CA GLY A 447 24.51 -0.12 4.49
C GLY A 447 23.40 0.15 3.47
N ARG A 448 22.60 -0.85 3.07
CA ARG A 448 21.39 -0.66 2.25
C ARG A 448 20.14 -1.10 3.02
N CYS A 449 19.02 -0.41 2.78
CA CYS A 449 17.74 -0.72 3.41
C CYS A 449 16.85 -1.65 2.59
N SER A 450 17.10 -1.77 1.28
CA SER A 450 16.27 -2.58 0.39
C SER A 450 17.06 -3.16 -0.79
N VAL A 451 16.47 -4.16 -1.46
CA VAL A 451 16.98 -4.75 -2.70
C VAL A 451 15.85 -4.77 -3.71
N GLU A 452 16.00 -4.06 -4.83
CA GLU A 452 15.00 -4.03 -5.91
C GLU A 452 15.25 -5.13 -6.96
N ILE A 453 16.51 -5.44 -7.27
CA ILE A 453 16.83 -6.47 -8.27
C ILE A 453 16.50 -7.86 -7.72
N ILE A 454 15.73 -8.64 -8.49
CA ILE A 454 15.30 -9.99 -8.08
C ILE A 454 16.48 -10.96 -8.18
N LYS A 455 16.91 -11.51 -7.04
CA LYS A 455 18.10 -12.35 -6.95
C LYS A 455 17.90 -13.76 -7.54
N GLU A 456 16.82 -14.46 -7.21
CA GLU A 456 16.57 -15.84 -7.67
C GLU A 456 15.59 -15.91 -8.85
N LEU A 457 15.60 -14.89 -9.72
CA LEU A 457 14.62 -14.79 -10.82
C LEU A 457 14.70 -15.97 -11.79
N ASP A 458 15.90 -16.46 -12.09
CA ASP A 458 16.15 -17.62 -12.94
C ASP A 458 15.45 -18.87 -12.40
N ARG A 459 15.66 -19.21 -11.12
CA ARG A 459 15.00 -20.33 -10.46
C ARG A 459 13.49 -20.18 -10.46
N MET A 460 12.98 -19.01 -10.08
CA MET A 460 11.54 -18.75 -10.03
C MET A 460 10.87 -18.89 -11.41
N VAL A 461 11.53 -18.42 -12.48
CA VAL A 461 11.03 -18.52 -13.85
C VAL A 461 11.10 -19.96 -14.35
N ALA A 462 12.18 -20.69 -14.07
CA ALA A 462 12.32 -22.11 -14.44
C ALA A 462 11.19 -22.95 -13.82
N ASP A 463 10.96 -22.79 -12.52
CA ASP A 463 9.86 -23.43 -11.80
C ASP A 463 8.49 -23.14 -12.44
N LEU A 464 8.23 -21.89 -12.81
CA LEU A 464 6.96 -21.49 -13.40
C LEU A 464 6.78 -22.04 -14.82
N LEU A 465 7.85 -22.11 -15.62
CA LEU A 465 7.84 -22.75 -16.94
C LEU A 465 7.55 -24.25 -16.83
N GLU A 466 8.13 -24.93 -15.84
CA GLU A 466 7.81 -26.34 -15.58
C GLU A 466 6.35 -26.52 -15.15
N VAL A 467 5.83 -25.64 -14.29
CA VAL A 467 4.41 -25.67 -13.91
C VAL A 467 3.52 -25.52 -15.15
N PHE A 468 3.85 -24.59 -16.05
CA PHE A 468 3.14 -24.41 -17.31
C PHE A 468 3.21 -25.67 -18.18
N ALA A 469 4.38 -26.29 -18.32
CA ALA A 469 4.55 -27.51 -19.09
C ALA A 469 3.69 -28.66 -18.53
N ARG A 470 3.68 -28.83 -17.20
CA ARG A 470 2.88 -29.88 -16.54
C ARG A 470 1.38 -29.68 -16.76
N THR A 471 0.89 -28.45 -16.72
CA THR A 471 -0.54 -28.15 -16.92
C THR A 471 -0.97 -28.12 -18.38
N CYS A 472 -0.05 -27.87 -19.32
CA CYS A 472 -0.35 -27.73 -20.75
C CYS A 472 0.02 -28.96 -21.60
N GLY A 473 0.20 -30.13 -20.97
CA GLY A 473 0.48 -31.41 -21.65
C GLY A 473 1.89 -31.48 -22.24
N GLY A 474 2.89 -30.97 -21.51
CA GLY A 474 4.31 -30.96 -21.92
C GLY A 474 4.70 -29.84 -22.89
N ARG A 475 3.75 -29.01 -23.31
CA ARG A 475 3.98 -27.87 -24.20
C ARG A 475 4.53 -26.67 -23.42
N LEU A 476 5.50 -25.99 -24.03
CA LEU A 476 6.11 -24.77 -23.52
C LEU A 476 5.65 -23.56 -24.36
N PRO A 477 5.63 -22.34 -23.78
CA PRO A 477 5.27 -21.14 -24.53
C PRO A 477 6.32 -20.81 -25.60
N ASN A 478 5.92 -20.26 -26.74
CA ASN A 478 6.87 -19.71 -27.72
C ASN A 478 7.00 -18.19 -27.63
N LYS A 479 6.15 -17.54 -26.82
CA LYS A 479 6.16 -16.10 -26.56
C LYS A 479 5.99 -15.84 -25.07
N ILE A 480 6.94 -15.13 -24.48
CA ILE A 480 6.92 -14.72 -23.07
C ILE A 480 6.76 -13.20 -23.00
N VAL A 481 5.78 -12.74 -22.22
CA VAL A 481 5.60 -11.31 -21.91
C VAL A 481 5.78 -11.13 -20.41
N PHE A 482 6.77 -10.35 -20.03
CA PHE A 482 7.17 -10.17 -18.63
C PHE A 482 6.91 -8.74 -18.18
N TYR A 483 5.97 -8.55 -17.24
CA TYR A 483 5.67 -7.26 -16.63
C TYR A 483 6.40 -7.10 -15.29
N ARG A 484 7.25 -6.08 -15.17
CA ARG A 484 8.04 -5.79 -13.95
C ARG A 484 7.57 -4.48 -13.32
N ASP A 485 6.93 -4.51 -12.16
CA ASP A 485 6.48 -3.33 -11.41
C ASP A 485 7.62 -2.71 -10.58
N GLY A 486 7.51 -1.47 -10.11
CA GLY A 486 8.37 -0.94 -9.04
C GLY A 486 9.82 -0.53 -9.39
N VAL A 487 10.23 -0.63 -10.65
CA VAL A 487 11.59 -0.27 -11.08
C VAL A 487 11.67 1.20 -11.52
N ASP A 488 12.61 1.95 -10.93
CA ASP A 488 12.93 3.32 -11.33
C ASP A 488 13.83 3.38 -12.58
N GLU A 489 13.72 4.46 -13.36
CA GLU A 489 14.46 4.67 -14.63
C GLU A 489 15.98 4.51 -14.47
N GLY A 490 16.55 5.02 -13.36
CA GLY A 490 17.98 4.88 -13.05
C GLY A 490 18.45 3.43 -12.80
N GLN A 491 17.54 2.45 -12.77
CA GLN A 491 17.83 1.04 -12.57
C GLN A 491 17.57 0.19 -13.82
N TYR A 492 17.09 0.76 -14.93
CA TYR A 492 16.73 0.00 -16.13
C TYR A 492 17.89 -0.82 -16.68
N GLN A 493 19.08 -0.22 -16.78
CA GLN A 493 20.27 -0.95 -17.25
C GLN A 493 20.60 -2.15 -16.36
N LYS A 494 20.51 -2.00 -15.03
CA LYS A 494 20.76 -3.09 -14.09
C LYS A 494 19.73 -4.22 -14.22
N VAL A 495 18.47 -3.89 -14.50
CA VAL A 495 17.41 -4.89 -14.74
C VAL A 495 17.66 -5.62 -16.06
N LEU A 496 18.05 -4.92 -17.12
CA LEU A 496 18.43 -5.55 -18.38
C LEU A 496 19.61 -6.51 -18.20
N ASP A 497 20.68 -6.07 -17.54
CA ASP A 497 21.90 -6.87 -17.40
C ASP A 497 21.73 -8.08 -16.47
N ASN A 498 20.87 -7.97 -15.46
CA ASN A 498 20.67 -9.03 -14.47
C ASN A 498 19.40 -9.85 -14.72
N GLU A 499 18.23 -9.22 -14.74
CA GLU A 499 16.94 -9.92 -14.73
C GLU A 499 16.65 -10.54 -16.10
N VAL A 500 16.84 -9.80 -17.20
CA VAL A 500 16.59 -10.33 -18.55
C VAL A 500 17.53 -11.49 -18.87
N ASN A 501 18.80 -11.40 -18.48
CA ASN A 501 19.75 -12.50 -18.66
C ASN A 501 19.39 -13.74 -17.83
N LYS A 502 18.90 -13.56 -16.59
CA LYS A 502 18.38 -14.67 -15.77
C LYS A 502 17.17 -15.35 -16.40
N ILE A 503 16.22 -14.59 -16.96
CA ILE A 503 15.07 -15.16 -17.68
C ILE A 503 15.54 -15.99 -18.87
N LYS A 504 16.49 -15.47 -19.67
CA LYS A 504 17.07 -16.22 -20.80
C LYS A 504 17.76 -17.51 -20.34
N ASN A 505 18.51 -17.47 -19.24
CA ASN A 505 19.16 -18.66 -18.68
C ASN A 505 18.14 -19.70 -18.20
N ALA A 506 17.07 -19.28 -17.52
CA ALA A 506 15.98 -20.17 -17.12
C ALA A 506 15.31 -20.83 -18.33
N CYS A 507 15.09 -20.07 -19.41
CA CYS A 507 14.56 -20.63 -20.65
C CYS A 507 15.52 -21.67 -21.26
N ARG A 508 16.83 -21.40 -21.33
CA ARG A 508 17.80 -22.39 -21.82
C ARG A 508 17.78 -23.68 -21.02
N LEU A 509 17.69 -23.57 -19.69
CA LEU A 509 17.64 -24.73 -18.79
C LEU A 509 16.39 -25.60 -19.03
N VAL A 510 15.20 -24.99 -19.12
CA VAL A 510 13.94 -25.73 -19.23
C VAL A 510 13.65 -26.23 -20.66
N TYR A 511 14.10 -25.49 -21.68
CA TYR A 511 13.81 -25.84 -23.07
C TYR A 511 14.79 -26.87 -23.62
N GLY A 512 16.01 -26.95 -23.08
CA GLY A 512 17.07 -27.80 -23.63
C GLY A 512 17.32 -27.44 -25.09
N ASP A 513 17.21 -28.45 -25.97
CA ASP A 513 17.42 -28.29 -27.42
C ASP A 513 16.23 -27.68 -28.18
N ARG A 514 15.11 -27.40 -27.49
CA ARG A 514 13.92 -26.80 -28.11
C ARG A 514 14.18 -25.32 -28.47
N PRO A 515 13.52 -24.78 -29.51
CA PRO A 515 13.60 -23.36 -29.83
C PRO A 515 13.22 -22.48 -28.64
N LEU A 516 14.07 -21.50 -28.33
CA LEU A 516 13.84 -20.57 -27.23
C LEU A 516 12.66 -19.62 -27.52
N PRO A 517 11.91 -19.21 -26.49
CA PRO A 517 10.76 -18.32 -26.66
C PRO A 517 11.20 -16.89 -26.99
N LYS A 518 10.36 -16.16 -27.74
CA LYS A 518 10.52 -14.71 -27.91
C LYS A 518 10.14 -14.01 -26.61
N LEU A 519 11.05 -13.22 -26.06
CA LEU A 519 10.86 -12.50 -24.79
C LEU A 519 10.57 -11.02 -25.03
N THR A 520 9.46 -10.53 -24.49
CA THR A 520 9.13 -9.11 -24.34
C THR A 520 9.17 -8.73 -22.87
N PHE A 521 10.01 -7.76 -22.49
CA PHE A 521 10.15 -7.30 -21.11
C PHE A 521 9.61 -5.87 -20.99
N ILE A 522 8.67 -5.65 -20.07
CA ILE A 522 7.93 -4.39 -19.93
C ILE A 522 8.03 -3.94 -18.47
N VAL A 523 8.64 -2.78 -18.24
CA VAL A 523 8.60 -2.14 -16.92
C VAL A 523 7.28 -1.39 -16.77
N VAL A 524 6.57 -1.64 -15.67
CA VAL A 524 5.30 -1.01 -15.34
C VAL A 524 5.54 -0.03 -14.20
N LYS A 525 5.27 1.27 -14.44
CA LYS A 525 5.36 2.30 -13.42
C LYS A 525 3.98 2.85 -13.12
N LYS A 526 3.35 2.38 -12.03
CA LYS A 526 2.01 2.85 -11.62
C LYS A 526 2.04 4.17 -10.85
N ARG A 527 3.15 4.45 -10.16
CA ARG A 527 3.31 5.63 -9.29
C ARG A 527 4.22 6.65 -9.99
N HIS A 528 3.60 7.56 -10.73
CA HIS A 528 4.27 8.71 -11.36
C HIS A 528 3.46 9.99 -11.14
N ASN A 529 4.05 11.13 -11.51
CA ASN A 529 3.42 12.45 -11.35
C ASN A 529 2.69 12.95 -12.59
N THR A 530 2.85 12.32 -13.75
CA THR A 530 2.08 12.65 -14.97
C THR A 530 0.58 12.41 -14.74
N ARG A 531 -0.25 13.40 -15.08
CA ARG A 531 -1.72 13.34 -14.99
C ARG A 531 -2.31 13.76 -16.34
N PHE A 532 -3.40 13.11 -16.71
CA PHE A 532 -4.12 13.37 -17.96
C PHE A 532 -5.51 13.88 -17.68
N PHE A 533 -5.92 14.86 -18.45
CA PHE A 533 -7.20 15.54 -18.33
C PHE A 533 -7.89 15.53 -19.69
N LEU A 534 -9.20 15.34 -19.70
CA LEU A 534 -10.03 15.44 -20.90
C LEU A 534 -10.97 16.64 -20.73
N TYR A 535 -10.97 17.57 -21.67
CA TYR A 535 -11.96 18.65 -21.72
C TYR A 535 -13.12 18.22 -22.62
N ASP A 536 -14.35 18.19 -22.10
CA ASP A 536 -15.54 17.75 -22.81
C ASP A 536 -16.36 18.89 -23.44
N GLY A 537 -15.78 20.10 -23.49
CA GLY A 537 -16.48 21.32 -23.90
C GLY A 537 -17.21 22.05 -22.76
N LYS A 538 -17.29 21.46 -21.56
CA LYS A 538 -17.91 22.08 -20.38
C LYS A 538 -16.98 22.06 -19.17
N GLN A 539 -16.38 20.92 -18.86
CA GLN A 539 -15.58 20.71 -17.67
C GLN A 539 -14.41 19.76 -17.93
N THR A 540 -13.35 19.95 -17.17
CA THR A 540 -12.22 19.04 -17.14
C THR A 540 -12.55 17.76 -16.38
N MET A 541 -12.45 16.62 -17.06
CA MET A 541 -12.76 15.27 -16.57
C MET A 541 -11.52 14.36 -16.58
N ASN A 542 -11.66 13.18 -15.97
CA ASN A 542 -10.68 12.11 -16.16
C ASN A 542 -10.73 11.59 -17.60
N VAL A 543 -9.58 11.17 -18.13
CA VAL A 543 -9.54 10.40 -19.39
C VAL A 543 -10.26 9.06 -19.23
N GLN A 544 -10.82 8.56 -20.33
CA GLN A 544 -11.56 7.29 -20.34
C GLN A 544 -10.61 6.09 -20.17
N ALA A 545 -11.13 5.02 -19.56
CA ALA A 545 -10.41 3.75 -19.52
C ALA A 545 -10.14 3.24 -20.95
N GLY A 546 -8.90 2.85 -21.22
CA GLY A 546 -8.41 2.51 -22.57
C GLY A 546 -7.66 3.64 -23.27
N THR A 547 -7.55 4.83 -22.67
CA THR A 547 -6.77 5.94 -23.24
C THR A 547 -5.28 5.60 -23.25
N VAL A 548 -4.68 5.65 -24.44
CA VAL A 548 -3.26 5.42 -24.72
C VAL A 548 -2.62 6.69 -25.23
N ILE A 549 -1.44 7.00 -24.69
CA ILE A 549 -0.58 8.11 -25.12
C ILE A 549 0.82 7.55 -25.36
N ASP A 550 1.21 7.51 -26.62
CA ASP A 550 2.50 6.98 -27.10
C ASP A 550 3.30 8.03 -27.91
N GLN A 551 2.84 9.28 -27.91
CA GLN A 551 3.41 10.40 -28.64
C GLN A 551 3.66 11.61 -27.71
N ASN A 552 4.49 12.55 -28.18
CA ASN A 552 4.84 13.82 -27.53
C ASN A 552 5.59 13.68 -26.19
N ILE A 553 4.90 13.28 -25.13
CA ILE A 553 5.42 13.27 -23.75
C ILE A 553 6.17 12.00 -23.39
N THR A 554 6.24 11.03 -24.31
CA THR A 554 7.01 9.80 -24.16
C THR A 554 8.50 10.07 -24.35
N HIS A 555 9.32 9.10 -23.96
CA HIS A 555 10.77 9.18 -24.07
C HIS A 555 11.19 9.36 -25.55
N PRO A 556 12.21 10.21 -25.83
CA PRO A 556 12.63 10.50 -27.20
C PRO A 556 13.12 9.26 -27.97
N SER A 557 13.83 8.35 -27.30
CA SER A 557 14.48 7.19 -27.93
C SER A 557 14.04 5.82 -27.43
N GLN A 558 13.24 5.75 -26.36
CA GLN A 558 12.80 4.47 -25.80
C GLN A 558 11.40 4.12 -26.32
N PHE A 559 11.01 2.86 -26.14
CA PHE A 559 9.67 2.40 -26.44
C PHE A 559 8.83 2.40 -25.15
N ASP A 560 8.23 3.55 -24.85
CA ASP A 560 7.32 3.74 -23.73
C ASP A 560 5.96 4.30 -24.20
N PHE A 561 4.96 4.09 -23.35
CA PHE A 561 3.62 4.63 -23.53
C PHE A 561 2.91 4.71 -22.19
N TYR A 562 1.94 5.62 -22.09
CA TYR A 562 0.99 5.65 -21.00
C TYR A 562 -0.29 4.94 -21.41
N LEU A 563 -0.84 4.13 -20.51
CA LEU A 563 -2.15 3.49 -20.67
C LEU A 563 -2.97 3.74 -19.40
N CYS A 564 -4.06 4.50 -19.53
CA CYS A 564 -5.07 4.61 -18.49
C CYS A 564 -6.04 3.43 -18.62
N SER A 565 -5.71 2.28 -18.02
CA SER A 565 -6.51 1.05 -18.17
C SER A 565 -7.73 0.96 -17.23
N GLN A 566 -7.81 1.84 -16.22
CA GLN A 566 -8.80 1.76 -15.16
C GLN A 566 -9.76 2.95 -15.21
N ALA A 567 -11.03 2.69 -14.90
CA ALA A 567 -11.99 3.75 -14.67
C ALA A 567 -11.65 4.47 -13.36
N ALA A 568 -11.50 5.79 -13.42
CA ALA A 568 -11.47 6.59 -12.20
C ALA A 568 -12.86 6.54 -11.54
N MET A 569 -12.92 6.16 -10.25
CA MET A 569 -14.13 6.16 -9.45
C MET A 569 -14.24 7.42 -8.61
#